data_AF-A0A5C8T8F7-F1
#
_entry.id   AF-A0A5C8T8F7-F1
#
_cell.length_a   1.000
_cell.length_b   1.000
_cell.length_c   1.000
_cell.angle_alpha   90.00
_cell.angle_beta   90.00
_cell.angle_gamma   90.00
#
_symmetry.space_group_name_H-M   'P 1'
#
loop_
_entity.id
_entity.type
_entity.pdbx_description
1 polymer ?
#
loop_
_entity_poly.entity_id
_entity_poly.type
_entity_poly.pdbx_seq_one_letter_code
_entity_poly.pdbx_strand_id
1 'polypeptide(L)' 'MSDEPSPPDRTATQHMMRRLDGFARGLGLDEAMTREIVEKVAADMPDVADDERLAEARRRMTVASA' A
#
# COMPACT_ATOMS: atom_id res chain seq x y z
N MET A 1 26.42 -10.74 -5.38
CA MET A 1 25.83 -10.03 -4.23
C MET A 1 24.34 -10.22 -4.39
N SER A 2 23.68 -10.85 -3.42
CA SER A 2 22.24 -11.08 -3.48
C SER A 2 21.54 -9.74 -3.29
N ASP A 3 20.92 -9.21 -4.35
CA ASP A 3 19.84 -8.23 -4.21
C ASP A 3 18.66 -8.97 -3.56
N GLU A 4 18.76 -9.25 -2.26
CA GLU A 4 17.56 -9.49 -1.47
C GLU A 4 16.88 -8.12 -1.36
N PRO A 5 15.67 -7.95 -1.92
CA PRO A 5 14.94 -6.70 -1.74
C PRO A 5 14.81 -6.49 -0.24
N SER A 6 15.33 -5.36 0.23
CA SER A 6 15.16 -4.96 1.63
C SER A 6 13.66 -5.11 1.95
N PRO A 7 13.29 -5.82 3.03
CA PRO A 7 11.89 -6.08 3.31
C PRO A 7 11.15 -4.74 3.29
N PRO A 8 10.06 -4.62 2.51
CA PRO A 8 9.36 -3.36 2.33
C PRO A 8 9.14 -2.76 3.71
N ASP A 9 9.58 -1.52 3.91
CA ASP A 9 9.69 -0.89 5.23
C ASP A 9 8.40 -1.15 5.99
N ARG A 10 8.49 -2.06 6.97
CA ARG A 10 7.35 -2.57 7.71
C ARG A 10 6.64 -1.43 8.43
N THR A 11 7.38 -0.36 8.76
CA THR A 11 6.86 0.86 9.36
C THR A 11 6.03 1.66 8.36
N ALA A 12 6.54 1.85 7.14
CA ALA A 12 5.83 2.54 6.06
C ALA A 12 4.55 1.79 5.67
N THR A 13 4.60 0.47 5.51
CA THR A 13 3.42 -0.38 5.23
C THR A 13 2.36 -0.24 6.33
N GLN A 14 2.74 -0.30 7.60
CA GLN A 14 1.79 -0.12 8.71
C GLN A 14 1.21 1.30 8.75
N HIS A 15 2.03 2.32 8.45
CA HIS A 15 1.58 3.70 8.37
C HIS A 15 0.54 3.90 7.26
N MET A 16 0.80 3.35 6.08
CA MET A 16 -0.12 3.37 4.95
C MET A 16 -1.43 2.64 5.27
N MET A 17 -1.35 1.43 5.86
CA MET A 17 -2.53 0.67 6.28
C MET A 17 -3.46 1.50 7.19
N ARG A 18 -2.90 2.16 8.22
CA ARG A 18 -3.69 3.02 9.13
C ARG A 18 -4.38 4.19 8.42
N ARG A 19 -3.73 4.79 7.42
CA ARG A 19 -4.28 5.94 6.67
C ARG A 19 -5.29 5.51 5.60
N LEU A 20 -5.28 4.24 5.18
CA LEU A 20 -6.13 3.73 4.10
C LEU A 20 -7.30 2.88 4.59
N ASP A 21 -7.28 2.37 5.82
CA ASP A 21 -8.32 1.49 6.39
C ASP A 21 -9.74 2.05 6.21
N GLY A 22 -9.97 3.33 6.56
CA GLY A 22 -11.29 3.96 6.39
C GLY A 22 -11.71 4.10 4.91
N PHE A 23 -10.76 4.33 4.01
CA PHE A 23 -11.02 4.43 2.58
C PHE A 23 -11.35 3.05 1.98
N ALA A 24 -10.55 2.04 2.29
CA ALA A 24 -10.75 0.67 1.84
C ALA A 24 -12.11 0.12 2.31
N ARG A 25 -12.48 0.35 3.57
CA ARG A 25 -13.81 -0.01 4.09
C ARG A 25 -14.95 0.69 3.34
N GLY A 26 -14.76 1.96 2.97
CA GLY A 26 -15.73 2.71 2.15
C GLY A 26 -15.92 2.13 0.74
N LEU A 27 -14.91 1.43 0.23
CA LEU A 27 -14.94 0.71 -1.05
C LEU A 27 -15.39 -0.75 -0.92
N GLY A 28 -15.63 -1.26 0.30
CA GLY A 28 -15.95 -2.66 0.55
C GLY A 28 -14.76 -3.62 0.42
N LEU A 29 -13.53 -3.12 0.42
CA LEU A 29 -12.32 -3.94 0.39
C LEU A 29 -12.03 -4.50 1.79
N ASP A 30 -11.61 -5.77 1.82
CA ASP A 30 -11.14 -6.39 3.05
C ASP A 30 -9.69 -6.00 3.40
N GLU A 31 -9.29 -6.32 4.62
CA GLU A 31 -7.95 -6.01 5.12
C GLU A 31 -6.84 -6.73 4.35
N ALA A 32 -7.09 -7.95 3.87
CA ALA A 32 -6.09 -8.74 3.16
C ALA A 32 -5.77 -8.12 1.79
N MET A 33 -6.79 -7.73 1.03
CA MET A 33 -6.65 -7.04 -0.24
C MET A 33 -6.04 -5.65 -0.06
N THR A 34 -6.46 -4.92 1.00
CA THR A 34 -5.87 -3.62 1.36
C THR A 34 -4.36 -3.76 1.59
N ARG A 35 -3.97 -4.77 2.36
CA ARG A 35 -2.58 -5.05 2.69
C ARG A 35 -1.76 -5.43 1.46
N GLU A 36 -2.29 -6.30 0.61
CA GLU A 36 -1.62 -6.69 -0.63
C GLU A 36 -1.34 -5.49 -1.53
N ILE A 37 -2.30 -4.56 -1.68
CA ILE A 37 -2.10 -3.34 -2.46
C ILE A 37 -1.01 -2.46 -1.85
N VAL A 38 -1.04 -2.26 -0.53
CA VAL A 38 -0.04 -1.43 0.16
C VAL A 38 1.37 -2.05 0.06
N GLU A 39 1.50 -3.37 0.23
CA GLU A 39 2.78 -4.06 0.11
C GLU A 39 3.33 -3.98 -1.32
N LYS A 40 2.47 -4.13 -2.34
CA LYS A 40 2.86 -3.93 -3.75
C LYS A 40 3.32 -2.49 -4.00
N VAL A 41 2.61 -1.48 -3.51
CA VAL A 41 3.03 -0.09 -3.67
C VAL A 41 4.36 0.18 -2.97
N ALA A 42 4.57 -0.35 -1.76
CA ALA A 42 5.82 -0.21 -1.04
C ALA A 42 7.00 -0.86 -1.79
N ALA A 43 6.76 -2.00 -2.43
CA ALA A 43 7.76 -2.72 -3.23
C ALA A 43 8.03 -2.04 -4.58
N ASP A 44 7.01 -1.52 -5.25
CA ASP A 44 7.11 -0.88 -6.56
C ASP A 44 7.73 0.53 -6.48
N MET A 45 7.57 1.21 -5.34
CA MET A 45 7.95 2.61 -5.16
C MET A 45 8.86 2.84 -3.94
N PRO A 46 9.99 2.13 -3.79
CA PRO A 46 10.79 2.08 -2.56
C PRO A 46 11.49 3.41 -2.21
N ASP A 47 11.68 4.30 -3.17
CA ASP A 47 12.35 5.61 -3.00
C ASP A 47 11.38 6.80 -3.06
N VAL A 48 10.09 6.55 -3.26
CA VAL A 48 9.08 7.60 -3.39
C VAL A 48 8.58 8.05 -2.02
N ALA A 49 8.17 9.31 -1.86
CA ALA A 49 7.63 9.81 -0.61
C ALA A 49 6.32 9.10 -0.22
N ASP A 50 6.08 8.94 1.09
CA ASP A 50 4.90 8.27 1.66
C ASP A 50 3.58 8.83 1.12
N ASP A 51 3.45 10.14 0.95
CA ASP A 51 2.21 10.76 0.46
C ASP A 51 1.90 10.40 -0.99
N GLU A 52 2.92 10.23 -1.84
CA GLU A 52 2.74 9.80 -3.22
C GLU A 52 2.46 8.30 -3.31
N ARG A 53 3.09 7.47 -2.47
CA ARG A 53 2.70 6.06 -2.29
C ARG A 53 1.25 5.92 -1.84
N LEU A 54 0.79 6.77 -0.91
CA LEU A 54 -0.59 6.77 -0.45
C LEU A 54 -1.58 7.12 -1.57
N ALA A 55 -1.22 8.08 -2.43
CA ALA A 55 -2.05 8.43 -3.59
C ALA A 55 -2.16 7.26 -4.57
N GLU A 56 -1.06 6.59 -4.89
CA GLU A 56 -1.07 5.41 -5.76
C GLU A 56 -1.83 4.23 -5.14
N ALA A 57 -1.66 3.98 -3.84
CA ALA A 57 -2.42 2.95 -3.12
C ALA A 57 -3.93 3.20 -3.20
N ARG A 58 -4.38 4.45 -3.00
CA ARG A 58 -5.81 4.83 -3.17
C ARG A 58 -6.31 4.60 -4.59
N ARG A 59 -5.49 4.95 -5.58
CA ARG A 59 -5.82 4.72 -7.00
C ARG A 59 -5.99 3.23 -7.27
N ARG A 60 -5.06 2.39 -6.83
CA ARG A 60 -5.13 0.93 -6.98
C ARG A 60 -6.32 0.32 -6.26
N MET A 61 -6.64 0.79 -5.05
CA MET A 61 -7.85 0.37 -4.32
C MET A 61 -9.14 0.71 -5.09
N THR A 62 -9.23 1.91 -5.65
CA THR A 62 -10.39 2.33 -6.47
C THR A 62 -10.58 1.42 -7.67
N VAL A 63 -9.49 1.03 -8.34
CA VAL A 63 -9.51 0.10 -9.47
C VAL A 63 -9.88 -1.32 -9.00
N ALA A 64 -9.40 -1.77 -7.85
CA ALA A 64 -9.70 -3.10 -7.31
C ALA A 64 -11.16 -3.25 -6.84
N SER A 65 -11.81 -2.14 -6.45
CA SER A 65 -13.21 -2.13 -6.02
C SER A 65 -14.22 -1.91 -7.15
N ALA A 66 -13.76 -1.59 -8.36
CA ALA A 66 -14.59 -1.31 -9.54
C ALA A 66 -14.92 -2.60 -10.30
#